data_AF-A0A969SI66-F1
#
_entry.id   AF-A0A969SI66-F1
#
_cell.length_a   1.000
_cell.length_b   1.000
_cell.length_c   1.000
_cell.angle_alpha   90.00
_cell.angle_beta   90.00
_cell.angle_gamma   90.00
#
_symmetry.space_group_name_H-M   'P 1'
#
loop_
_entity.id
_entity.type
_entity.pdbx_description
1 polymer ?
#
loop_
_entity_poly.entity_id
_entity_poly.type
_entity_poly.pdbx_seq_one_letter_code
_entity_poly.pdbx_strand_id
1 'polypeptide(L)'
;AGTRLWHLVDIEHYFQEDDLGCKYLVGLTFKIRAGIWAQHFLNKQACKERSAFYQYGILPKTLLTTIMSIWQQHEGAARLMLWLLFKTKMGREQRITVPTLLRVAYGEEKVTLASRQREERKRLLRTFESDLEMLNHYGIKPIFDPVTYPVEIQPLWAKLIDLPEDPEAALEFWTNDGGGETRLTDTGPRGKWNLLMNARILSFELPIEWEHQNTDSDKKSRRSVNRNRRKSPKPQAICLANRFYKREKSQSSQRELAKLTGKSQSWIRDIENGRLKAKLEDQALLRKVLNMA
;
A
#
# COMPACT_ATOMS: atom_id res chain seq x y z
N ALA A 1 4.68 31.99 -20.64
CA ALA A 1 4.42 32.24 -19.20
C ALA A 1 3.42 31.21 -18.70
N GLY A 2 3.79 30.36 -17.73
CA GLY A 2 2.93 29.28 -17.27
C GLY A 2 1.68 29.82 -16.55
N THR A 3 0.50 29.47 -17.06
CA THR A 3 -0.77 29.75 -16.38
C THR A 3 -0.80 29.04 -15.03
N ARG A 4 -1.04 29.79 -13.96
CA ARG A 4 -1.11 29.24 -12.59
C ARG A 4 -2.24 28.21 -12.51
N LEU A 5 -2.00 27.09 -11.82
CA LEU A 5 -3.01 26.04 -11.62
C LEU A 5 -4.20 26.57 -10.82
N TRP A 6 -3.94 27.41 -9.83
CA TRP A 6 -4.96 28.05 -9.00
C TRP A 6 -4.74 29.55 -8.98
N HIS A 7 -5.82 30.30 -9.08
CA HIS A 7 -5.85 31.75 -8.96
C HIS A 7 -6.43 32.08 -7.58
N LEU A 8 -5.63 32.72 -6.74
CA LEU A 8 -6.14 33.34 -5.52
C LEU A 8 -7.00 34.53 -5.93
N VAL A 9 -8.28 34.49 -5.54
CA VAL A 9 -9.27 35.51 -5.87
C VAL A 9 -9.38 36.51 -4.71
N ASP A 10 -9.37 36.02 -3.48
CA ASP A 10 -9.64 36.84 -2.30
C ASP A 10 -9.05 36.19 -1.03
N ILE A 11 -8.76 37.02 -0.03
CA ILE A 11 -8.30 36.60 1.29
C ILE A 11 -9.13 37.36 2.34
N GLU A 12 -10.01 36.64 3.02
CA GLU A 12 -10.76 37.17 4.16
C GLU A 12 -9.98 36.89 5.45
N HIS A 13 -9.78 37.94 6.24
CA HIS A 13 -9.09 37.88 7.53
C HIS A 13 -10.12 38.05 8.64
N TYR A 14 -10.20 37.06 9.54
CA TYR A 14 -11.08 37.12 10.71
C TYR A 14 -10.25 37.52 11.92
N PHE A 15 -10.59 38.67 12.49
CA PHE A 15 -9.97 39.20 13.70
C PHE A 15 -10.96 39.12 14.87
N GLN A 16 -10.45 38.80 16.05
CA GLN A 16 -11.14 38.89 17.31
C GLN A 16 -10.52 40.04 18.10
N GLU A 17 -11.35 40.91 18.69
CA GLU A 17 -10.89 41.96 19.60
C GLU A 17 -11.02 41.50 21.04
N ASP A 18 -9.97 41.74 21.82
CA ASP A 18 -9.99 41.60 23.28
C ASP A 18 -10.65 42.82 23.94
N ASP A 19 -10.96 42.71 25.24
CA ASP A 19 -11.52 43.79 26.07
C ASP A 19 -10.63 45.06 26.11
N LEU A 20 -9.35 44.93 25.73
CA LEU A 20 -8.38 46.03 25.62
C LEU A 20 -8.32 46.66 24.21
N GLY A 21 -9.14 46.21 23.26
CA GLY A 21 -9.19 46.70 21.88
C GLY A 21 -8.07 46.17 20.96
N CYS A 22 -7.30 45.19 21.43
CA CYS A 22 -6.27 44.54 20.62
C CYS A 22 -6.91 43.52 19.66
N LYS A 23 -6.63 43.63 18.35
CA LYS A 23 -7.10 42.70 17.31
C LYS A 23 -6.13 41.53 17.12
N TYR A 24 -6.62 40.31 17.29
CA TYR A 24 -5.89 39.08 17.02
C TYR A 24 -6.48 38.35 15.82
N LEU A 25 -5.63 37.99 14.86
CA LEU A 25 -6.04 37.20 13.71
C LEU A 25 -6.38 35.78 14.19
N VAL A 26 -7.66 35.42 14.16
CA VAL A 26 -8.17 34.11 14.59
C VAL A 26 -8.47 33.19 13.41
N GLY A 27 -8.57 33.71 12.19
CA GLY A 27 -8.81 32.87 11.03
C GLY A 27 -8.51 33.54 9.69
N LEU A 28 -8.32 32.70 8.67
CA LEU A 28 -8.13 33.10 7.28
C LEU A 28 -9.04 32.25 6.41
N THR A 29 -9.77 32.88 5.48
CA THR A 29 -10.45 32.17 4.39
C THR A 29 -9.88 32.62 3.05
N PHE A 30 -9.42 31.64 2.26
CA PHE A 30 -8.92 31.87 0.92
C PHE A 30 -9.99 31.50 -0.11
N LYS A 31 -10.37 32.44 -0.98
CA LYS A 31 -11.18 32.11 -2.16
C LYS A 31 -10.26 31.86 -3.34
N ILE A 32 -10.33 30.67 -3.92
CA ILE A 32 -9.49 30.24 -5.04
C ILE A 32 -10.35 29.82 -6.23
N ARG A 33 -9.90 30.19 -7.43
CA ARG A 33 -10.49 29.80 -8.71
C ARG A 33 -9.52 28.90 -9.46
N ALA A 34 -10.02 27.79 -10.00
CA ALA A 34 -9.20 26.92 -10.85
C ALA A 34 -8.79 27.64 -12.15
N GLY A 35 -7.56 27.41 -12.61
CA GLY A 35 -7.07 27.93 -13.89
C GLY A 35 -7.69 27.24 -15.11
N ILE A 36 -7.20 27.61 -16.30
CA ILE A 36 -7.72 27.13 -17.61
C ILE A 36 -7.70 25.60 -17.70
N TRP A 37 -6.79 24.92 -17.00
CA TRP A 37 -6.73 23.46 -16.95
C TRP A 37 -8.10 22.83 -16.58
N ALA A 38 -8.87 23.46 -15.70
CA ALA A 38 -10.16 22.93 -15.25
C ALA A 38 -11.18 22.77 -16.38
N GLN A 39 -11.06 23.53 -17.47
CA GLN A 39 -11.94 23.40 -18.64
C GLN A 39 -11.84 22.01 -19.29
N HIS A 40 -10.69 21.35 -19.15
CA HIS A 40 -10.43 20.02 -19.70
C HIS A 40 -10.77 18.86 -18.74
N PHE A 41 -11.00 19.13 -17.45
CA PHE A 41 -11.17 18.10 -16.41
C PHE A 41 -12.46 18.22 -15.58
N LEU A 42 -13.07 19.41 -15.51
CA LEU A 42 -14.23 19.72 -14.69
C LEU A 42 -15.44 20.21 -15.52
N ASN A 43 -15.41 20.05 -16.84
CA ASN A 43 -16.51 20.45 -17.73
C ASN A 43 -17.45 19.27 -18.08
N LYS A 44 -18.64 19.26 -17.47
CA LYS A 44 -19.71 18.27 -17.74
C LYS A 44 -20.16 18.25 -19.20
N GLN A 45 -20.25 19.41 -19.84
CA GLN A 45 -20.80 19.56 -21.19
C GLN A 45 -19.79 19.04 -22.23
N ALA A 46 -18.54 19.46 -22.13
CA ALA A 46 -17.47 19.00 -23.01
C ALA A 46 -17.17 17.49 -22.87
N CYS A 47 -17.45 16.87 -21.72
CA CYS A 47 -17.40 15.41 -21.58
C CYS A 47 -18.47 14.69 -22.42
N LYS A 48 -19.69 15.24 -22.51
CA LYS A 48 -20.75 14.68 -23.39
C LYS A 48 -20.35 14.76 -24.86
N GLU A 49 -19.61 15.81 -25.23
CA GLU A 49 -19.08 16.05 -26.57
C GLU A 49 -17.74 15.34 -26.83
N ARG A 50 -17.23 14.55 -25.88
CA ARG A 50 -15.92 13.85 -25.91
C ARG A 50 -14.70 14.76 -26.10
N SER A 51 -14.84 16.06 -25.84
CA SER A 51 -13.77 17.06 -25.97
C SER A 51 -13.06 17.37 -24.64
N ALA A 52 -13.58 16.91 -23.50
CA ALA A 52 -12.97 17.04 -22.18
C ALA A 52 -13.15 15.77 -21.33
N PHE A 53 -12.26 15.58 -20.35
CA PHE A 53 -12.41 14.56 -19.31
C PHE A 53 -13.25 15.12 -18.16
N TYR A 54 -14.11 14.30 -17.57
CA TYR A 54 -14.88 14.66 -16.38
C TYR A 54 -14.95 13.46 -15.45
N GLN A 55 -13.94 13.31 -14.60
CA GLN A 55 -13.79 12.16 -13.72
C GLN A 55 -13.79 12.58 -12.25
N TYR A 56 -14.61 11.90 -11.45
CA TYR A 56 -14.67 12.07 -10.00
C TYR A 56 -13.91 10.93 -9.35
N GLY A 57 -13.07 11.27 -8.38
CA GLY A 57 -12.48 10.30 -7.47
C GLY A 57 -13.15 10.40 -6.11
N ILE A 58 -13.40 9.25 -5.49
CA ILE A 58 -13.63 9.19 -4.06
C ILE A 58 -12.26 9.13 -3.40
N LEU A 59 -12.04 10.00 -2.42
CA LEU A 59 -10.84 10.00 -1.59
C LEU A 59 -11.27 9.62 -0.16
N PRO A 60 -10.76 8.53 0.41
CA PRO A 60 -11.03 8.20 1.81
C PRO A 60 -10.63 9.36 2.72
N LYS A 61 -11.51 9.73 3.66
CA LYS A 61 -11.19 10.76 4.67
C LYS A 61 -9.95 10.38 5.47
N THR A 62 -9.80 9.09 5.79
CA THR A 62 -8.63 8.52 6.49
C THR A 62 -7.33 8.80 5.73
N LEU A 63 -7.32 8.58 4.42
CA LEU A 63 -6.17 8.88 3.57
C LEU A 63 -5.84 10.38 3.58
N LEU A 64 -6.84 11.27 3.44
CA LEU A 64 -6.58 12.71 3.48
C LEU A 64 -6.02 13.15 4.83
N THR A 65 -6.56 12.64 5.94
CA THR A 65 -6.02 12.92 7.28
C THR A 65 -4.59 12.42 7.44
N THR A 66 -4.27 11.22 6.94
CA THR A 66 -2.92 10.66 6.97
C THR A 66 -1.94 11.48 6.14
N ILE A 67 -2.31 11.87 4.92
CA ILE A 67 -1.47 12.73 4.09
C ILE A 67 -1.20 14.05 4.81
N MET A 68 -2.23 14.67 5.38
CA MET A 68 -2.11 15.93 6.11
C MET A 68 -1.27 15.81 7.40
N SER A 69 -1.15 14.63 7.99
CA SER A 69 -0.27 14.42 9.16
C SER A 69 1.19 14.20 8.77
N ILE A 70 1.48 13.54 7.64
CA ILE A 70 2.85 13.13 7.29
C ILE A 70 3.53 14.01 6.25
N TRP A 71 2.80 14.87 5.51
CA TRP A 71 3.36 15.54 4.33
C TRP A 71 4.61 16.40 4.60
N GLN A 72 4.79 16.93 5.82
CA GLN A 72 5.96 17.75 6.15
C GLN A 72 7.22 16.92 6.38
N GLN A 73 7.07 15.73 6.99
CA GLN A 73 8.20 14.87 7.35
C GLN A 73 8.49 13.82 6.26
N HIS A 74 7.44 13.33 5.61
CA HIS A 74 7.45 12.26 4.63
C HIS A 74 6.73 12.69 3.35
N GLU A 75 7.25 13.75 2.70
CA GLU A 75 6.71 14.28 1.46
C GLU A 75 6.61 13.20 0.36
N GLY A 76 7.61 12.32 0.26
CA GLY A 76 7.65 11.27 -0.74
C GLY A 76 6.57 10.22 -0.49
N ALA A 77 6.38 9.79 0.76
CA ALA A 77 5.29 8.89 1.14
C ALA A 77 3.93 9.49 0.78
N ALA A 78 3.67 10.74 1.17
CA ALA A 78 2.42 11.44 0.85
C ALA A 78 2.12 11.49 -0.66
N ARG A 79 3.14 11.84 -1.48
CA ARG A 79 3.01 11.87 -2.95
C ARG A 79 2.76 10.47 -3.52
N LEU A 80 3.45 9.46 -3.00
CA LEU A 80 3.26 8.06 -3.42
C LEU A 80 1.87 7.54 -3.05
N MET A 81 1.35 7.86 -1.86
CA MET A 81 -0.01 7.48 -1.44
C MET A 81 -1.06 8.02 -2.42
N LEU A 82 -0.97 9.31 -2.76
CA LEU A 82 -1.87 9.94 -3.74
C LEU A 82 -1.72 9.29 -5.11
N TRP A 83 -0.48 9.11 -5.58
CA TRP A 83 -0.21 8.53 -6.89
C TRP A 83 -0.72 7.08 -6.98
N LEU A 84 -0.50 6.26 -5.95
CA LEU A 84 -1.01 4.89 -5.87
C LEU A 84 -2.54 4.85 -5.86
N LEU A 85 -3.23 5.78 -5.20
CA LEU A 85 -4.69 5.88 -5.28
C LEU A 85 -5.18 6.08 -6.72
N PHE A 86 -4.50 6.92 -7.50
CA PHE A 86 -4.85 7.08 -8.92
C PHE A 86 -4.44 5.85 -9.75
N LYS A 87 -3.30 5.24 -9.43
CA LYS A 87 -2.76 4.10 -10.18
C LYS A 87 -3.59 2.83 -10.01
N THR A 88 -4.14 2.61 -8.83
CA THR A 88 -4.96 1.44 -8.49
C THR A 88 -6.29 1.44 -9.24
N LYS A 89 -6.81 2.62 -9.61
CA LYS A 89 -7.93 2.75 -10.56
C LYS A 89 -7.58 2.27 -11.98
N MET A 90 -6.29 2.17 -12.33
CA MET A 90 -5.82 1.70 -13.63
C MET A 90 -5.41 0.22 -13.65
N GLY A 91 -5.44 -0.48 -12.50
CA GLY A 91 -5.19 -1.93 -12.40
C GLY A 91 -4.27 -2.31 -11.22
N ARG A 92 -4.54 -3.47 -10.61
CA ARG A 92 -3.86 -3.95 -9.37
C ARG A 92 -2.49 -4.59 -9.59
N GLU A 93 -2.20 -5.10 -10.79
CA GLU A 93 -1.00 -5.91 -11.08
C GLU A 93 0.07 -5.18 -11.91
N GLN A 94 0.19 -3.87 -11.71
CA GLN A 94 1.20 -3.10 -12.46
C GLN A 94 2.54 -3.14 -11.73
N ARG A 95 3.50 -3.80 -12.36
CA ARG A 95 4.91 -3.77 -11.95
C ARG A 95 5.44 -2.36 -12.14
N ILE A 96 6.00 -1.78 -11.08
CA ILE A 96 6.52 -0.42 -11.08
C ILE A 96 8.02 -0.46 -10.82
N THR A 97 8.79 0.28 -11.62
CA THR A 97 10.23 0.41 -11.42
C THR A 97 10.52 1.41 -10.30
N VAL A 98 11.55 1.14 -9.48
CA VAL A 98 11.98 2.05 -8.42
C VAL A 98 12.32 3.47 -8.93
N PRO A 99 12.99 3.68 -10.08
CA PRO A 99 13.15 5.01 -10.67
C PRO A 99 11.85 5.75 -10.89
N THR A 100 10.77 5.06 -11.24
CA THR A 100 9.46 5.69 -11.43
C THR A 100 8.90 6.18 -10.10
N LEU A 101 9.01 5.37 -9.04
CA LEU A 101 8.59 5.79 -7.70
C LEU A 101 9.40 6.99 -7.20
N LEU A 102 10.73 6.98 -7.39
CA LEU A 102 11.60 8.09 -7.01
C LEU A 102 11.23 9.38 -7.75
N ARG A 103 10.94 9.30 -9.05
CA ARG A 103 10.52 10.47 -9.85
C ARG A 103 9.18 11.01 -9.40
N VAL A 104 8.22 10.14 -9.08
CA VAL A 104 6.91 10.54 -8.54
C VAL A 104 7.05 11.18 -7.15
N ALA A 105 7.88 10.59 -6.28
CA ALA A 105 8.05 11.04 -4.91
C ALA A 105 8.86 12.33 -4.77
N TYR A 106 9.91 12.49 -5.58
CA TYR A 106 10.92 13.54 -5.37
C TYR A 106 11.20 14.41 -6.60
N GLY A 107 10.68 14.05 -7.77
CA GLY A 107 10.91 14.76 -9.03
C GLY A 107 12.19 14.34 -9.77
N GLU A 108 12.22 14.56 -11.08
CA GLU A 108 13.33 14.19 -11.97
C GLU A 108 14.66 14.86 -11.56
N GLU A 109 14.61 16.13 -11.17
CA GLU A 109 15.80 16.91 -10.82
C GLU A 109 16.55 16.31 -9.63
N LYS A 110 15.85 15.91 -8.56
CA LYS A 110 16.50 15.27 -7.39
C LYS A 110 17.08 13.91 -7.75
N VAL A 111 16.41 13.13 -8.60
CA VAL A 111 16.88 11.81 -9.04
C VAL A 111 18.14 11.92 -9.92
N THR A 112 18.17 12.89 -10.83
CA THR A 112 19.34 13.14 -11.68
C THR A 112 20.53 13.67 -10.87
N LEU A 113 20.28 14.55 -9.88
CA LEU A 113 21.32 15.03 -8.96
C LEU A 113 21.92 13.88 -8.13
N ALA A 114 21.08 13.03 -7.54
CA ALA A 114 21.49 11.84 -6.79
C ALA A 114 22.25 10.81 -7.65
N SER A 115 21.98 10.76 -8.94
CA SER A 115 22.73 9.91 -9.87
C SER A 115 24.19 10.36 -10.00
N ARG A 116 24.44 11.67 -9.97
CA ARG A 116 25.78 12.28 -10.13
C ARG A 116 26.54 12.43 -8.82
N GLN A 117 25.86 12.78 -7.73
CA GLN A 117 26.50 13.14 -6.46
C GLN A 117 26.27 12.06 -5.40
N ARG A 118 27.37 11.58 -4.79
CA ARG A 118 27.33 10.49 -3.80
C ARG A 118 26.54 10.84 -2.53
N GLU A 119 26.66 12.08 -2.03
CA GLU A 119 25.98 12.47 -0.79
C GLU A 119 24.48 12.64 -0.99
N GLU A 120 24.07 13.26 -2.10
CA GLU A 120 22.65 13.36 -2.49
C GLU A 120 22.04 11.98 -2.73
N ARG A 121 22.81 11.04 -3.32
CA ARG A 121 22.41 9.64 -3.44
C ARG A 121 22.10 8.98 -2.10
N LYS A 122 22.98 9.13 -1.11
CA LYS A 122 22.80 8.54 0.22
C LYS A 122 21.60 9.15 0.92
N ARG A 123 21.45 10.48 0.85
CA ARG A 123 20.31 11.21 1.44
C ARG A 123 19.00 10.74 0.84
N LEU A 124 18.89 10.77 -0.49
CA LEU A 124 17.68 10.36 -1.21
C LEU A 124 17.31 8.90 -0.91
N LEU A 125 18.29 8.00 -0.87
CA LEU A 125 18.05 6.60 -0.56
C LEU A 125 17.53 6.39 0.86
N ARG A 126 18.11 7.06 1.86
CA ARG A 126 17.60 7.01 3.25
C ARG A 126 16.17 7.53 3.34
N THR A 127 15.89 8.68 2.71
CA THR A 127 14.54 9.24 2.68
C THR A 127 13.55 8.30 1.98
N PHE A 128 13.95 7.69 0.86
CA PHE A 128 13.11 6.74 0.14
C PHE A 128 12.80 5.48 0.95
N GLU A 129 13.79 4.89 1.61
CA GLU A 129 13.60 3.71 2.45
C GLU A 129 12.68 4.02 3.64
N SER A 130 12.85 5.19 4.26
CA SER A 130 11.98 5.68 5.34
C SER A 130 10.56 5.99 4.86
N ASP A 131 10.40 6.56 3.68
CA ASP A 131 9.07 6.81 3.10
C ASP A 131 8.35 5.52 2.74
N LEU A 132 9.06 4.48 2.26
CA LEU A 132 8.48 3.16 2.04
C LEU A 132 8.06 2.49 3.37
N GLU A 133 8.82 2.70 4.45
CA GLU A 133 8.46 2.22 5.79
C GLU A 133 7.15 2.85 6.26
N MET A 134 7.00 4.16 6.04
CA MET A 134 5.77 4.89 6.38
C MET A 134 4.57 4.39 5.57
N LEU A 135 4.75 4.07 4.29
CA LEU A 135 3.70 3.43 3.50
C LEU A 135 3.27 2.09 4.13
N ASN A 136 4.24 1.25 4.51
CA ASN A 136 3.97 -0.03 5.16
C ASN A 136 3.24 0.15 6.50
N HIS A 137 3.61 1.14 7.31
CA HIS A 137 2.94 1.47 8.57
C HIS A 137 1.45 1.81 8.38
N TYR A 138 1.10 2.50 7.29
CA TYR A 138 -0.30 2.79 6.94
C TYR A 138 -0.99 1.68 6.12
N GLY A 139 -0.40 0.47 6.10
CA GLY A 139 -0.99 -0.71 5.47
C GLY A 139 -0.82 -0.77 3.94
N ILE A 140 0.01 0.09 3.36
CA ILE A 140 0.38 0.06 1.94
C ILE A 140 1.68 -0.73 1.79
N LYS A 141 1.58 -2.05 1.66
CA LYS A 141 2.75 -2.93 1.73
C LYS A 141 3.37 -3.13 0.33
N PRO A 142 4.63 -2.75 0.10
CA PRO A 142 5.29 -3.04 -1.17
C PRO A 142 5.64 -4.53 -1.27
N ILE A 143 5.27 -5.17 -2.37
CA ILE A 143 5.73 -6.51 -2.72
C ILE A 143 6.96 -6.39 -3.63
N PHE A 144 8.14 -6.64 -3.08
CA PHE A 144 9.40 -6.55 -3.82
C PHE A 144 9.53 -7.69 -4.85
N ASP A 145 10.03 -7.38 -6.04
CA ASP A 145 10.34 -8.40 -7.05
C ASP A 145 11.59 -9.18 -6.63
N PRO A 146 11.51 -10.51 -6.36
CA PRO A 146 12.65 -11.27 -5.86
C PRO A 146 13.82 -11.32 -6.84
N VAL A 147 13.58 -11.11 -8.15
CA VAL A 147 14.62 -11.17 -9.18
C VAL A 147 15.37 -9.85 -9.29
N THR A 148 14.65 -8.73 -9.32
CA THR A 148 15.26 -7.41 -9.57
C THR A 148 15.46 -6.58 -8.29
N TYR A 149 14.76 -6.95 -7.21
CA TYR A 149 14.84 -6.34 -5.88
C TYR A 149 15.10 -7.41 -4.80
N PRO A 150 16.27 -8.07 -4.85
CA PRO A 150 16.60 -9.14 -3.92
C PRO A 150 16.86 -8.60 -2.50
N VAL A 151 16.87 -9.49 -1.51
CA VAL A 151 16.89 -9.16 -0.08
C VAL A 151 18.06 -8.26 0.29
N GLU A 152 19.23 -8.41 -0.34
CA GLU A 152 20.45 -7.66 0.00
C GLU A 152 20.28 -6.15 -0.19
N ILE A 153 19.47 -5.73 -1.17
CA ILE A 153 19.21 -4.32 -1.46
C ILE A 153 17.92 -3.80 -0.84
N GLN A 154 17.13 -4.64 -0.17
CA GLN A 154 15.91 -4.24 0.54
C GLN A 154 16.20 -3.34 1.75
N PRO A 155 15.23 -2.46 2.11
CA PRO A 155 15.33 -1.67 3.33
C PRO A 155 15.46 -2.56 4.57
N LEU A 156 16.13 -2.09 5.61
CA LEU A 156 16.31 -2.86 6.83
C LEU A 156 14.97 -3.26 7.45
N TRP A 157 14.02 -2.33 7.55
CA TRP A 157 12.68 -2.60 8.08
C TRP A 157 11.98 -3.74 7.34
N ALA A 158 12.19 -3.90 6.03
CA ALA A 158 11.56 -4.95 5.25
C ALA A 158 12.14 -6.33 5.60
N LYS A 159 13.45 -6.40 5.84
CA LYS A 159 14.12 -7.62 6.31
C LYS A 159 13.68 -8.02 7.73
N LEU A 160 13.31 -7.03 8.55
CA LEU A 160 12.88 -7.22 9.92
C LEU A 160 11.43 -7.71 10.03
N ILE A 161 10.61 -7.62 8.98
CA ILE A 161 9.21 -8.08 9.01
C ILE A 161 9.12 -9.60 9.22
N ASP A 162 10.09 -10.36 8.71
CA ASP A 162 10.11 -11.82 8.80
C ASP A 162 10.76 -12.34 10.09
N LEU A 163 11.09 -11.46 11.05
CA LEU A 163 11.61 -11.89 12.36
C LEU A 163 10.52 -12.65 13.14
N PRO A 164 10.82 -13.85 13.67
CA PRO A 164 9.89 -14.56 14.52
C PRO A 164 9.66 -13.81 15.83
N GLU A 165 8.39 -13.69 16.24
CA GLU A 165 8.01 -13.13 17.54
C GLU A 165 8.28 -14.10 18.69
N ASP A 166 8.41 -15.39 18.38
CA ASP A 166 8.70 -16.44 19.36
C ASP A 166 10.14 -16.32 19.89
N PRO A 167 10.36 -16.29 21.22
CA PRO A 167 11.69 -16.10 21.79
C PRO A 167 12.72 -17.16 21.40
N GLU A 168 12.29 -18.43 21.25
CA GLU A 168 13.18 -19.55 20.94
C GLU A 168 13.61 -19.49 19.47
N ALA A 169 12.66 -19.24 18.56
CA ALA A 169 12.94 -19.01 17.14
C ALA A 169 13.73 -17.72 16.88
N ALA A 170 13.51 -16.66 17.66
CA ALA A 170 14.29 -15.42 17.58
C ALA A 170 15.74 -15.65 18.04
N LEU A 171 15.95 -16.42 19.10
CA LEU A 171 17.28 -16.77 19.59
C LEU A 171 18.04 -17.61 18.54
N GLU A 172 17.37 -18.59 17.91
CA GLU A 172 17.94 -19.35 16.80
C GLU A 172 18.31 -18.43 15.62
N PHE A 173 17.42 -17.50 15.23
CA PHE A 173 17.67 -16.52 14.18
C PHE A 173 18.93 -15.69 14.46
N TRP A 174 19.03 -15.08 15.64
CA TRP A 174 20.18 -14.23 15.99
C TRP A 174 21.48 -15.02 16.14
N THR A 175 21.41 -16.27 16.60
CA THR A 175 22.58 -17.16 16.68
C THR A 175 23.12 -17.47 15.28
N ASN A 176 22.21 -17.74 14.33
CA ASN A 176 22.57 -17.99 12.93
C ASN A 176 23.08 -16.72 12.23
N ASP A 177 22.45 -15.56 12.46
CA ASP A 177 22.87 -14.28 11.90
C ASP A 177 24.26 -13.86 12.39
N GLY A 178 24.53 -14.01 13.70
CA GLY A 178 25.82 -13.64 14.30
C GLY A 178 27.00 -14.47 13.78
N GLY A 179 26.75 -15.74 13.43
CA GLY A 179 27.74 -16.69 12.93
C GLY A 179 27.91 -16.72 11.41
N GLY A 180 27.05 -16.03 10.64
CA GLY A 180 27.10 -16.01 9.18
C GLY A 180 28.09 -15.00 8.59
N GLU A 181 28.47 -15.21 7.32
CA GLU A 181 29.31 -14.27 6.55
C GLU A 181 28.55 -12.99 6.11
N THR A 182 27.22 -13.03 6.09
CA THR A 182 26.35 -11.90 5.74
C THR A 182 25.32 -11.68 6.83
N ARG A 183 25.53 -10.66 7.67
CA ARG A 183 24.64 -10.30 8.77
C ARG A 183 23.53 -9.38 8.31
N LEU A 184 22.42 -9.39 9.04
CA LEU A 184 21.28 -8.52 8.81
C LEU A 184 21.65 -7.03 8.83
N THR A 185 22.59 -6.68 9.71
CA THR A 185 23.06 -5.30 9.94
C THR A 185 24.27 -4.91 9.10
N ASP A 186 24.76 -5.79 8.22
CA ASP A 186 25.90 -5.48 7.37
C ASP A 186 25.60 -4.37 6.37
N THR A 187 26.67 -3.70 5.94
CA THR A 187 26.56 -2.66 4.91
C THR A 187 26.03 -3.27 3.62
N GLY A 188 25.03 -2.62 3.02
CA GLY A 188 24.47 -3.06 1.73
C GLY A 188 25.52 -3.16 0.62
N PRO A 189 25.23 -3.94 -0.44
CA PRO A 189 26.21 -4.29 -1.46
C PRO A 189 26.75 -3.06 -2.21
N ARG A 190 28.00 -3.16 -2.68
CA ARG A 190 28.60 -2.13 -3.55
C ARG A 190 27.72 -1.93 -4.78
N GLY A 191 27.44 -0.67 -5.11
CA GLY A 191 26.57 -0.36 -6.25
C GLY A 191 25.07 -0.55 -5.99
N LYS A 192 24.63 -0.66 -4.72
CA LYS A 192 23.20 -0.72 -4.33
C LYS A 192 22.30 0.24 -5.11
N TRP A 193 22.75 1.47 -5.35
CA TRP A 193 22.00 2.44 -6.15
C TRP A 193 21.71 1.97 -7.58
N ASN A 194 22.70 1.43 -8.29
CA ASN A 194 22.51 0.95 -9.66
C ASN A 194 21.58 -0.27 -9.69
N LEU A 195 21.70 -1.15 -8.68
CA LEU A 195 20.78 -2.27 -8.51
C LEU A 195 19.35 -1.77 -8.28
N LEU A 196 19.16 -0.78 -7.39
CA LEU A 196 17.86 -0.15 -7.15
C LEU A 196 17.30 0.54 -8.39
N MET A 197 18.12 1.19 -9.22
CA MET A 197 17.62 1.80 -10.46
C MET A 197 17.08 0.75 -11.46
N ASN A 198 17.50 -0.50 -11.34
CA ASN A 198 16.98 -1.61 -12.16
C ASN A 198 15.90 -2.42 -11.43
N ALA A 199 15.69 -2.16 -10.15
CA ALA A 199 14.77 -2.90 -9.30
C ALA A 199 13.30 -2.53 -9.55
N ARG A 200 12.42 -3.48 -9.24
CA ARG A 200 10.98 -3.37 -9.42
C ARG A 200 10.22 -3.77 -8.17
N ILE A 201 9.06 -3.15 -8.00
CA ILE A 201 8.03 -3.55 -7.05
C ILE A 201 6.91 -4.19 -7.87
N LEU A 202 6.52 -5.41 -7.53
CA LEU A 202 5.52 -6.19 -8.27
C LEU A 202 4.14 -5.57 -8.16
N SER A 203 3.77 -5.20 -6.94
CA SER A 203 2.49 -4.57 -6.60
C SER A 203 2.58 -3.98 -5.20
N PHE A 204 1.56 -3.20 -4.83
CA PHE A 204 1.34 -2.78 -3.46
C PHE A 204 0.06 -3.45 -2.94
N GLU A 205 0.15 -4.09 -1.78
CA GLU A 205 -1.05 -4.46 -1.02
C GLU A 205 -1.65 -3.18 -0.45
N LEU A 206 -2.95 -2.99 -0.66
CA LEU A 206 -3.64 -1.80 -0.19
C LEU A 206 -4.54 -2.15 1.01
N PRO A 207 -4.78 -1.18 1.90
CA PRO A 207 -5.80 -1.34 2.93
C PRO A 207 -7.17 -1.66 2.31
N ILE A 208 -7.92 -2.55 2.96
CA ILE A 208 -9.25 -3.02 2.54
C ILE A 208 -10.23 -1.83 2.33
N GLU A 209 -10.07 -0.77 3.13
CA GLU A 209 -10.84 0.47 3.02
C GLU A 209 -10.72 1.14 1.63
N TRP A 210 -9.55 1.02 0.99
CA TRP A 210 -9.29 1.55 -0.34
C TRP A 210 -9.81 0.61 -1.42
N GLU A 211 -9.83 -0.70 -1.15
CA GLU A 211 -10.30 -1.70 -2.09
C GLU A 211 -11.81 -1.67 -2.30
N HIS A 212 -12.60 -1.53 -1.23
CA HIS A 212 -14.05 -1.61 -1.32
C HIS A 212 -14.66 -0.44 -2.11
N GLN A 213 -14.08 0.76 -2.02
CA GLN A 213 -14.60 1.96 -2.69
C GLN A 213 -14.45 1.91 -4.22
N ASN A 214 -13.41 1.24 -4.73
CA ASN A 214 -13.23 1.08 -6.17
C ASN A 214 -14.27 0.13 -6.78
N THR A 215 -14.66 -0.94 -6.08
CA THR A 215 -15.62 -1.93 -6.60
C THR A 215 -17.05 -1.41 -6.76
N ASP A 216 -17.47 -0.43 -5.96
CA ASP A 216 -18.83 0.13 -6.03
C ASP A 216 -18.97 1.20 -7.12
N SER A 217 -17.87 1.89 -7.46
CA SER A 217 -17.84 2.84 -8.57
C SER A 217 -17.95 2.14 -9.94
N ASP A 218 -17.27 1.00 -10.11
CA ASP A 218 -17.34 0.18 -11.32
C ASP A 218 -18.71 -0.49 -11.50
N LYS A 219 -19.38 -0.85 -10.40
CA LYS A 219 -20.75 -1.42 -10.43
C LYS A 219 -21.80 -0.39 -10.83
N LYS A 220 -21.61 0.90 -10.56
CA LYS A 220 -22.57 1.94 -10.97
C LYS A 220 -22.42 2.34 -12.45
N SER A 221 -21.21 2.31 -13.02
CA SER A 221 -21.00 2.58 -14.44
C SER A 221 -21.46 1.42 -15.34
N ARG A 222 -21.37 0.16 -14.89
CA ARG A 222 -21.74 -1.03 -15.69
C ARG A 222 -23.20 -1.45 -15.61
N ARG A 223 -24.04 -0.78 -14.81
CA ARG A 223 -25.44 -1.20 -14.58
C ARG A 223 -26.44 -0.79 -15.66
N SER A 224 -26.07 -0.06 -16.71
CA SER A 224 -27.01 0.31 -17.79
C SER A 224 -26.89 -0.49 -19.09
N VAL A 225 -25.99 -1.48 -19.21
CA VAL A 225 -25.88 -2.32 -20.42
C VAL A 225 -25.59 -3.78 -20.06
N ASN A 226 -26.62 -4.51 -19.60
CA ASN A 226 -26.86 -5.94 -19.89
C ASN A 226 -27.96 -6.51 -18.99
N ARG A 227 -29.21 -6.23 -19.35
CA ARG A 227 -30.31 -7.15 -19.03
C ARG A 227 -30.43 -8.12 -20.19
N ASN A 228 -29.79 -9.28 -20.07
CA ASN A 228 -30.27 -10.59 -20.55
C ASN A 228 -29.13 -11.60 -20.58
N ARG A 229 -29.05 -12.45 -19.55
CA ARG A 229 -28.84 -13.90 -19.68
C ARG A 229 -28.99 -14.57 -18.30
N ARG A 230 -30.02 -15.41 -18.19
CA ARG A 230 -30.26 -16.33 -17.07
C ARG A 230 -29.46 -17.63 -17.29
N LYS A 231 -29.23 -18.32 -16.15
CA LYS A 231 -28.77 -19.72 -15.93
C LYS A 231 -27.23 -19.86 -15.82
N SER A 232 -26.63 -20.52 -14.81
CA SER A 232 -27.07 -21.42 -13.72
C SER A 232 -26.01 -21.44 -12.59
N PRO A 233 -26.33 -21.85 -11.34
CA PRO A 233 -25.40 -21.79 -10.21
C PRO A 233 -24.44 -22.99 -10.20
N LYS A 234 -23.11 -22.74 -10.15
CA LYS A 234 -22.09 -23.76 -9.81
C LYS A 234 -21.79 -23.70 -8.30
N PRO A 235 -21.52 -24.84 -7.64
CA PRO A 235 -21.38 -24.90 -6.19
C PRO A 235 -20.13 -24.15 -5.70
N GLN A 236 -20.31 -23.46 -4.59
CA GLN A 236 -19.29 -22.67 -3.89
C GLN A 236 -18.14 -23.58 -3.45
N ALA A 237 -16.96 -23.43 -4.05
CA ALA A 237 -15.71 -23.84 -3.43
C ALA A 237 -15.45 -22.87 -2.27
N ILE A 238 -15.93 -23.25 -1.08
CA ILE A 238 -15.72 -22.52 0.17
C ILE A 238 -14.22 -22.49 0.44
N CYS A 239 -13.60 -21.33 0.21
CA CYS A 239 -12.22 -21.06 0.58
C CYS A 239 -12.12 -21.15 2.11
N LEU A 240 -11.48 -22.22 2.62
CA LEU A 240 -11.26 -22.47 4.05
C LEU A 240 -10.32 -21.45 4.70
N ALA A 241 -9.62 -20.63 3.91
CA ALA A 241 -8.71 -19.58 4.39
C ALA A 241 -9.40 -18.59 5.36
N ASN A 242 -10.66 -18.24 5.12
CA ASN A 242 -11.39 -17.29 5.97
C ASN A 242 -11.95 -17.90 7.28
N ARG A 243 -11.75 -19.21 7.54
CA ARG A 243 -12.29 -19.86 8.75
C ARG A 243 -11.25 -20.15 9.83
N PHE A 244 -9.96 -20.04 9.53
CA PHE A 244 -8.90 -20.11 10.55
C PHE A 244 -8.79 -18.85 11.41
N TYR A 245 -9.40 -17.73 11.00
CA TYR A 245 -9.57 -16.54 11.85
C TYR A 245 -10.42 -16.82 13.11
N LYS A 246 -11.19 -17.92 13.13
CA LYS A 246 -11.93 -18.35 14.31
C LYS A 246 -11.07 -19.09 15.35
N ARG A 247 -9.77 -19.30 15.07
CA ARG A 247 -8.84 -20.08 15.89
C ARG A 247 -8.27 -19.33 17.08
N GLU A 248 -8.23 -18.00 17.04
CA GLU A 248 -7.76 -17.20 18.18
C GLU A 248 -8.62 -17.40 19.44
N LYS A 249 -9.85 -17.95 19.28
CA LYS A 249 -10.75 -18.30 20.39
C LYS A 249 -10.64 -19.76 20.88
N SER A 250 -9.83 -20.62 20.27
CA SER A 250 -9.76 -22.05 20.60
C SER A 250 -8.30 -22.47 20.72
N GLN A 251 -7.82 -22.68 21.96
CA GLN A 251 -6.42 -22.92 22.36
C GLN A 251 -5.86 -24.28 21.89
N SER A 252 -5.98 -24.65 20.62
CA SER A 252 -5.44 -25.92 20.10
C SER A 252 -4.18 -25.69 19.26
N SER A 253 -3.08 -26.34 19.65
CA SER A 253 -1.78 -26.27 18.97
C SER A 253 -1.79 -27.06 17.65
N GLN A 254 -1.02 -26.62 16.65
CA GLN A 254 -0.83 -27.35 15.37
C GLN A 254 -0.39 -28.80 15.58
N ARG A 255 0.38 -29.06 16.65
CA ARG A 255 0.84 -30.41 17.02
C ARG A 255 -0.30 -31.31 17.52
N GLU A 256 -1.30 -30.74 18.17
CA GLU A 256 -2.46 -31.47 18.68
C GLU A 256 -3.41 -31.84 17.55
N LEU A 257 -3.66 -30.93 16.61
CA LEU A 257 -4.42 -31.21 15.40
C LEU A 257 -3.75 -32.26 14.52
N ALA A 258 -2.41 -32.24 14.43
CA ALA A 258 -1.65 -33.26 13.70
C ALA A 258 -1.89 -34.67 14.27
N LYS A 259 -1.86 -34.78 15.60
CA LYS A 259 -2.19 -36.03 16.30
C LYS A 259 -3.64 -36.46 16.09
N LEU A 260 -4.60 -35.54 16.21
CA LEU A 260 -6.04 -35.84 16.07
C LEU A 260 -6.45 -36.20 14.63
N THR A 261 -5.74 -35.68 13.64
CA THR A 261 -6.02 -35.91 12.22
C THR A 261 -5.19 -37.04 11.61
N GLY A 262 -4.17 -37.54 12.33
CA GLY A 262 -3.24 -38.55 11.82
C GLY A 262 -2.33 -38.02 10.69
N LYS A 263 -2.11 -36.70 10.62
CA LYS A 263 -1.29 -36.03 9.59
C LYS A 263 -0.05 -35.38 10.20
N SER A 264 0.90 -34.98 9.36
CA SER A 264 2.07 -34.23 9.82
C SER A 264 1.70 -32.79 10.20
N GLN A 265 2.42 -32.22 11.18
CA GLN A 265 2.30 -30.81 11.55
C GLN A 265 2.58 -29.88 10.35
N SER A 266 3.55 -30.25 9.51
CA SER A 266 3.87 -29.50 8.28
C SER A 266 2.68 -29.43 7.31
N TRP A 267 1.95 -30.53 7.15
CA TRP A 267 0.78 -30.59 6.27
C TRP A 267 -0.36 -29.67 6.76
N ILE A 268 -0.56 -29.57 8.07
CA ILE A 268 -1.54 -28.67 8.69
C ILE A 268 -1.14 -27.20 8.47
N ARG A 269 0.13 -26.86 8.73
CA ARG A 269 0.69 -25.52 8.48
C ARG A 269 0.57 -25.11 7.01
N ASP A 270 0.81 -26.02 6.07
CA ASP A 270 0.71 -25.72 4.64
C ASP A 270 -0.74 -25.52 4.18
N ILE A 271 -1.72 -26.13 4.84
CA ILE A 271 -3.15 -25.86 4.61
C ILE A 271 -3.55 -24.51 5.18
N GLU A 272 -3.08 -24.16 6.37
CA GLU A 272 -3.34 -22.87 7.01
C GLU A 272 -2.79 -21.71 6.20
N ASN A 273 -1.56 -21.86 5.70
CA ASN A 273 -0.89 -20.88 4.86
C ASN A 273 -1.38 -20.90 3.40
N GLY A 274 -2.40 -21.70 3.08
CA GLY A 274 -3.01 -21.78 1.75
C GLY A 274 -2.11 -22.39 0.66
N ARG A 275 -0.96 -22.97 1.02
CA ARG A 275 -0.01 -23.62 0.11
C ARG A 275 -0.53 -24.97 -0.39
N LEU A 276 -1.39 -25.64 0.39
CA LEU A 276 -1.97 -26.94 0.06
C LEU A 276 -3.51 -26.92 0.18
N LYS A 277 -4.19 -27.51 -0.81
CA LYS A 277 -5.65 -27.73 -0.77
C LYS A 277 -5.95 -29.13 -0.25
N ALA A 278 -6.57 -29.21 0.93
CA ALA A 278 -6.99 -30.48 1.51
C ALA A 278 -8.07 -31.16 0.64
N LYS A 279 -8.01 -32.50 0.51
CA LYS A 279 -9.05 -33.31 -0.16
C LYS A 279 -10.37 -33.22 0.62
N LEU A 280 -11.50 -33.50 -0.02
CA LEU A 280 -12.83 -33.38 0.61
C LEU A 280 -12.97 -34.24 1.88
N GLU A 281 -12.35 -35.41 1.91
CA GLU A 281 -12.30 -36.30 3.08
C GLU A 281 -11.54 -35.66 4.25
N ASP A 282 -10.35 -35.12 3.98
CA ASP A 282 -9.54 -34.46 4.99
C ASP A 282 -10.20 -33.16 5.50
N GLN A 283 -10.96 -32.45 4.65
CA GLN A 283 -11.75 -31.29 5.05
C GLN A 283 -12.90 -31.67 5.99
N ALA A 284 -13.57 -32.80 5.75
CA ALA A 284 -14.60 -33.30 6.63
C ALA A 284 -14.02 -33.71 8.00
N LEU A 285 -12.84 -34.32 8.01
CA LEU A 285 -12.13 -34.71 9.22
C LEU A 285 -11.70 -33.49 10.04
N LEU A 286 -11.13 -32.46 9.40
CA LEU A 286 -10.79 -31.19 10.05
C LEU A 286 -12.01 -30.47 10.63
N ARG A 287 -13.16 -30.48 9.93
CA ARG A 287 -14.41 -29.90 10.46
C ARG A 287 -14.90 -30.64 11.70
N LYS A 288 -14.82 -31.97 11.70
CA LYS A 288 -15.19 -32.81 12.85
C LYS A 288 -14.29 -32.55 14.06
N VAL A 289 -12.97 -32.46 13.86
CA VAL A 289 -12.00 -32.20 14.93
C VAL A 289 -12.11 -30.78 15.50
N LEU A 290 -12.45 -29.81 14.66
CA LEU A 290 -12.62 -28.41 15.05
C LEU A 290 -14.03 -28.06 15.55
N ASN A 291 -14.92 -29.06 15.77
CA ASN A 291 -16.33 -28.86 16.17
C ASN A 291 -17.08 -27.82 15.30
N MET A 292 -16.81 -27.82 14.00
CA MET A 292 -17.50 -26.96 13.04
C MET A 292 -18.59 -27.76 12.34
N ALA A 293 -19.86 -27.50 12.69
CA ALA A 293 -21.03 -27.96 11.95
C ALA A 293 -21.09 -27.36 10.54
#